data_AF-A0A938KBJ3-F1
#
_entry.id   AF-A0A938KBJ3-F1
#
_cell.length_a   1.000
_cell.length_b   1.000
_cell.length_c   1.000
_cell.angle_alpha   90.00
_cell.angle_beta   90.00
_cell.angle_gamma   90.00
#
_symmetry.space_group_name_H-M   'P 1'
#
loop_
_entity.id
_entity.type
_entity.pdbx_description
1 polymer ?
#
loop_
_entity_poly.entity_id
_entity_poly.type
_entity_poly.pdbx_seq_one_letter_code
_entity_poly.pdbx_strand_id
1 'polypeptide(L)'
;MYASRESTLASLRQAVLVSPPNSLAWVLATAQDAAVRNGTKALKLAGEACEKNRWKEAGFVDTLAAAHAEQDQWDQAIIMEQKAISLLSPERQDSKLVEKFQARLRLYERHEKFRQ
;
A
#
# COMPACT_ATOMS: atom_id res chain seq x y z
N MET A 1 28.21 -16.88 0.34
CA MET A 1 26.85 -17.36 0.66
C MET A 1 25.99 -16.28 1.36
N TYR A 2 26.03 -15.01 0.92
CA TYR A 2 25.19 -13.91 1.46
C TYR A 2 24.91 -12.84 0.38
N ALA A 3 24.35 -13.23 -0.77
CA ALA A 3 24.18 -12.32 -1.92
C ALA A 3 22.72 -12.17 -2.38
N SER A 4 21.75 -12.19 -1.47
CA SER A 4 20.32 -12.08 -1.86
C SER A 4 19.45 -11.24 -0.93
N ARG A 5 20.01 -10.54 0.07
CA ARG A 5 19.22 -9.68 0.97
C ARG A 5 19.17 -8.21 0.57
N GLU A 6 20.02 -7.75 -0.35
CA GLU A 6 20.03 -6.34 -0.78
C GLU A 6 19.17 -6.08 -2.03
N SER A 7 18.69 -7.13 -2.69
CA SER A 7 17.92 -7.02 -3.94
C SER A 7 16.50 -6.47 -3.75
N THR A 8 15.90 -6.58 -2.56
CA THR A 8 14.54 -6.07 -2.30
C THR A 8 14.54 -4.60 -1.88
N LEU A 9 15.60 -4.13 -1.21
CA LEU A 9 15.75 -2.72 -0.85
C LEU A 9 16.03 -1.82 -2.07
N ALA A 10 16.67 -2.35 -3.11
CA ALA A 10 16.94 -1.60 -4.33
C ALA A 10 15.67 -1.31 -5.15
N SER A 11 14.70 -2.25 -5.19
CA SER A 11 13.42 -2.03 -5.88
C SER A 11 12.50 -1.04 -5.15
N LEU A 12 12.65 -0.90 -3.83
CA LEU A 12 11.95 0.12 -3.03
C LEU A 12 12.40 1.54 -3.36
N ARG A 13 13.60 1.71 -3.92
CA ARG A 13 14.16 3.04 -4.23
C ARG A 13 13.52 3.71 -5.45
N GLN A 14 12.80 2.96 -6.28
CA GLN A 14 12.19 3.50 -7.51
C GLN A 14 10.71 3.90 -7.34
N ALA A 15 10.04 3.55 -6.23
CA ALA A 15 8.64 3.91 -5.97
C ALA A 15 8.47 4.97 -4.86
N VAL A 16 9.57 5.46 -4.27
CA VAL A 16 9.58 6.48 -3.22
C VAL A 16 9.50 7.87 -3.87
N LEU A 17 8.30 8.26 -4.28
CA LEU A 17 7.96 9.68 -4.52
C LEU A 17 7.00 10.22 -3.46
N VAL A 18 7.01 9.61 -2.28
CA VAL A 18 5.87 9.63 -1.39
C VAL A 18 6.29 10.02 0.02
N SER A 19 5.69 11.11 0.48
CA SER A 19 5.77 11.71 1.82
C SER A 19 6.21 10.72 2.93
N PRO A 20 7.17 11.10 3.81
CA PRO A 20 7.75 10.22 4.84
C PRO A 20 6.75 9.36 5.65
N PRO A 21 5.55 9.85 6.05
CA PRO A 21 4.57 9.02 6.75
C PRO A 21 3.96 7.87 5.93
N ASN A 22 3.75 8.04 4.61
CA ASN A 22 3.12 6.99 3.79
C ASN A 22 4.10 5.87 3.46
N SER A 23 5.36 6.20 3.20
CA SER A 23 6.42 5.19 3.00
C SER A 23 6.60 4.32 4.27
N LEU A 24 6.52 4.93 5.45
CA LEU A 24 6.55 4.19 6.72
C LEU A 24 5.28 3.36 6.93
N ALA A 25 4.10 3.89 6.64
CA ALA A 25 2.84 3.17 6.77
C ALA A 25 2.81 1.91 5.89
N TRP A 26 3.32 2.00 4.66
CA TRP A 26 3.45 0.87 3.74
C TRP A 26 4.29 -0.26 4.34
N VAL A 27 5.49 0.05 4.83
CA VAL A 27 6.38 -0.93 5.45
C VAL A 27 5.72 -1.58 6.67
N LEU A 28 5.07 -0.79 7.52
CA LEU A 28 4.41 -1.32 8.71
C LEU A 28 3.20 -2.22 8.39
N ALA A 29 2.56 -2.03 7.24
CA ALA A 29 1.44 -2.84 6.78
C ALA A 29 1.90 -4.13 6.07
N THR A 30 2.92 -4.06 5.22
CA THR A 30 3.28 -5.16 4.30
C THR A 30 4.50 -5.96 4.72
N ALA A 31 5.17 -5.61 5.83
CA ALA A 31 6.37 -6.29 6.28
C ALA A 31 6.15 -7.79 6.51
N GLN A 32 7.04 -8.62 5.95
CA GLN A 32 7.08 -10.06 6.23
C GLN A 32 7.43 -10.34 7.71
N ASP A 33 8.32 -9.52 8.29
CA ASP A 33 8.74 -9.64 9.67
C ASP A 33 7.65 -9.14 10.63
N ALA A 34 7.16 -10.04 11.48
CA ALA A 34 6.15 -9.74 12.49
C ALA A 34 6.65 -8.73 13.56
N ALA A 35 7.96 -8.60 13.77
CA ALA A 35 8.53 -7.61 14.69
C ALA A 35 8.46 -6.17 14.15
N VAL A 36 8.42 -6.02 12.82
CA VAL A 36 8.29 -4.73 12.13
C VAL A 36 6.82 -4.38 11.89
N ARG A 37 5.98 -5.41 11.72
CA ARG A 37 4.57 -5.25 11.38
C ARG A 37 3.77 -4.56 12.49
N ASN A 38 3.03 -3.54 12.11
CA ASN A 38 2.16 -2.82 13.02
C ASN A 38 0.98 -2.21 12.26
N GLY A 39 -0.06 -3.01 12.03
CA GLY A 39 -1.27 -2.59 11.31
C GLY A 39 -1.94 -1.37 11.92
N THR A 40 -1.97 -1.25 13.26
CA THR A 40 -2.57 -0.10 13.94
C THR A 40 -1.82 1.20 13.64
N LYS A 41 -0.49 1.18 13.72
CA LYS A 41 0.35 2.34 13.40
C LYS A 41 0.32 2.65 11.90
N ALA A 42 0.30 1.62 11.05
CA ALA A 42 0.16 1.77 9.61
C ALA A 42 -1.15 2.48 9.25
N LEU A 43 -2.28 2.05 9.83
CA LEU A 43 -3.59 2.62 9.57
C LEU A 43 -3.66 4.09 9.98
N LYS A 44 -3.11 4.43 11.16
CA LYS A 44 -3.03 5.82 11.61
C LYS A 44 -2.22 6.70 10.64
N LEU A 45 -1.02 6.26 10.29
CA LEU A 45 -0.13 7.04 9.41
C LEU A 45 -0.68 7.17 7.98
N ALA A 46 -1.26 6.09 7.44
CA ALA A 46 -1.89 6.10 6.13
C ALA A 46 -3.14 6.99 6.09
N GLY A 47 -3.96 6.96 7.14
CA GLY A 47 -5.13 7.82 7.30
C GLY A 47 -4.73 9.30 7.33
N GLU A 48 -3.76 9.66 8.18
CA GLU A 48 -3.23 11.04 8.25
C GLU A 48 -2.64 11.50 6.91
N ALA A 49 -1.95 10.62 6.17
CA ALA A 49 -1.43 10.94 4.84
C ALA A 49 -2.55 11.19 3.83
N CYS A 50 -3.60 10.35 3.83
CA CYS A 50 -4.77 10.52 2.98
C CYS A 50 -5.50 11.83 3.28
N GLU A 51 -5.73 12.16 4.55
CA GLU A 51 -6.37 13.42 4.97
C GLU A 51 -5.56 14.65 4.55
N LYS A 52 -4.25 14.65 4.80
CA LYS A 52 -3.35 15.75 4.41
C LYS A 52 -3.37 16.02 2.91
N ASN A 53 -3.43 14.96 2.10
CA ASN A 53 -3.54 15.10 0.65
C ASN A 53 -4.98 15.15 0.13
N ARG A 54 -5.97 15.32 1.02
CA ARG A 54 -7.40 15.40 0.69
C ARG A 54 -7.88 14.24 -0.19
N TRP A 55 -7.35 13.04 0.01
CA TRP A 55 -7.73 11.82 -0.71
C TRP A 55 -7.49 11.88 -2.23
N LYS A 56 -6.48 12.66 -2.68
CA LYS A 56 -6.15 12.84 -4.10
C LYS A 56 -4.98 12.00 -4.59
N GLU A 57 -4.21 11.39 -3.68
CA GLU A 57 -3.13 10.46 -4.07
C GLU A 57 -3.64 9.04 -4.03
N ALA A 58 -3.67 8.39 -5.20
CA ALA A 58 -3.99 6.98 -5.31
C ALA A 58 -3.01 6.11 -4.51
N GLY A 59 -1.72 6.46 -4.48
CA GLY A 59 -0.70 5.72 -3.73
C GLY A 59 -0.85 5.81 -2.21
N PHE A 60 -1.51 6.85 -1.67
CA PHE A 60 -1.76 6.94 -0.23
C PHE A 60 -2.98 6.11 0.16
N VAL A 61 -3.99 6.12 -0.71
CA VAL A 61 -5.22 5.35 -0.52
C VAL A 61 -4.93 3.84 -0.62
N ASP A 62 -4.06 3.42 -1.53
CA ASP A 62 -3.56 2.04 -1.63
C ASP A 62 -2.80 1.60 -0.36
N THR A 63 -1.94 2.45 0.22
CA THR A 63 -1.33 2.13 1.52
C THR A 63 -2.36 1.96 2.62
N LEU A 64 -3.40 2.79 2.63
CA LEU A 64 -4.48 2.68 3.60
C LEU A 64 -5.24 1.36 3.43
N ALA A 65 -5.47 0.92 2.18
CA ALA A 65 -6.05 -0.38 1.89
C ALA A 65 -5.19 -1.53 2.45
N ALA A 66 -3.88 -1.49 2.23
CA ALA A 66 -2.95 -2.48 2.80
C ALA A 66 -2.97 -2.50 4.34
N ALA A 67 -3.06 -1.32 4.97
CA ALA A 67 -3.14 -1.22 6.44
C ALA A 67 -4.46 -1.77 7.01
N HIS A 68 -5.58 -1.60 6.29
CA HIS A 68 -6.85 -2.24 6.64
C HIS A 68 -6.77 -3.76 6.49
N ALA A 69 -6.19 -4.26 5.39
CA ALA A 69 -6.00 -5.69 5.16
C ALA A 69 -5.12 -6.34 6.24
N GLU A 70 -4.09 -5.63 6.72
CA GLU A 70 -3.24 -6.13 7.80
C GLU A 70 -4.01 -6.36 9.11
N GLN A 71 -5.03 -5.54 9.38
CA GLN A 71 -5.92 -5.68 10.55
C GLN A 71 -7.17 -6.53 10.27
N ASP A 72 -7.18 -7.31 9.19
CA ASP A 72 -8.30 -8.18 8.79
C ASP A 72 -9.61 -7.40 8.53
N GLN A 73 -9.50 -6.10 8.24
CA GLN A 73 -10.61 -5.22 7.86
C GLN A 73 -10.83 -5.26 6.35
N TRP A 74 -11.18 -6.44 5.85
CA TRP A 74 -11.21 -6.74 4.41
C TRP A 74 -12.17 -5.84 3.61
N ASP A 75 -13.38 -5.61 4.11
CA ASP A 75 -14.36 -4.74 3.45
C ASP A 75 -13.79 -3.34 3.23
N GLN A 76 -13.11 -2.78 4.24
CA GLN A 76 -12.48 -1.46 4.14
C GLN A 76 -11.28 -1.48 3.20
N ALA A 77 -10.48 -2.55 3.22
CA ALA A 77 -9.36 -2.71 2.29
C ALA A 77 -9.84 -2.70 0.83
N ILE A 78 -10.92 -3.43 0.52
CA ILE A 78 -11.53 -3.49 -0.81
C ILE A 78 -12.05 -2.11 -1.24
N ILE A 79 -12.80 -1.41 -0.38
CA ILE A 79 -13.35 -0.08 -0.69
C ILE A 79 -12.22 0.92 -0.95
N MET A 80 -11.17 0.91 -0.11
CA MET A 80 -10.03 1.82 -0.28
C MET A 80 -9.26 1.49 -1.57
N GLU A 81 -8.97 0.23 -1.85
CA GLU A 81 -8.26 -0.17 -3.07
C GLU A 81 -9.04 0.21 -4.34
N GLN A 82 -10.36 -0.01 -4.34
CA GLN A 82 -11.23 0.38 -5.44
C GLN A 82 -11.23 1.90 -5.65
N LYS A 83 -11.19 2.68 -4.56
CA LYS A 83 -11.04 4.13 -4.61
C LYS A 83 -9.67 4.53 -5.17
N ALA A 84 -8.59 3.87 -4.75
CA ALA A 84 -7.25 4.12 -5.28
C ALA A 84 -7.21 3.92 -6.81
N ILE A 85 -7.81 2.83 -7.31
CA ILE A 85 -7.95 2.57 -8.75
C ILE A 85 -8.76 3.68 -9.44
N SER A 86 -9.86 4.15 -8.83
CA SER A 86 -10.68 5.22 -9.42
C SER A 86 -9.98 6.57 -9.53
N LEU A 87 -8.95 6.81 -8.70
CA LEU A 87 -8.14 8.03 -8.73
C LEU A 87 -7.07 8.01 -9.82
N LEU A 88 -6.74 6.83 -10.36
CA LEU A 88 -5.79 6.69 -11.46
C LEU A 88 -6.51 6.95 -12.78
N SER A 89 -6.00 7.93 -13.54
CA SER A 89 -6.54 8.22 -14.87
C SER A 89 -5.83 7.38 -15.93
N PRO A 90 -6.54 6.67 -16.82
CA PRO A 90 -5.92 5.92 -17.91
C PRO A 90 -5.09 6.80 -18.86
N GLU A 91 -5.39 8.10 -18.92
CA GLU A 91 -4.69 9.10 -19.74
C GLU A 91 -3.28 9.45 -19.24
N ARG A 92 -2.96 9.17 -17.96
CA ARG A 92 -1.71 9.62 -17.30
C ARG A 92 -0.54 8.64 -17.39
N GLN A 93 -0.64 7.60 -18.23
CA GLN A 93 0.32 6.47 -18.28
C GLN A 93 0.40 5.65 -16.98
N ASP A 94 -0.64 5.72 -16.13
CA ASP A 94 -0.72 4.98 -14.86
C ASP A 94 -1.07 3.48 -15.02
N SER A 95 -1.04 2.94 -16.26
CA SER A 95 -1.44 1.57 -16.58
C SER A 95 -0.76 0.52 -15.69
N LYS A 96 0.53 0.68 -15.41
CA LYS A 96 1.28 -0.23 -14.51
C LYS A 96 0.87 -0.12 -13.05
N LEU A 97 0.41 1.05 -12.60
CA LEU A 97 -0.11 1.23 -11.23
C LEU A 97 -1.51 0.64 -11.11
N VAL A 98 -2.37 0.85 -12.12
CA VAL A 98 -3.70 0.24 -12.19
C VAL A 98 -3.60 -1.28 -12.12
N GLU A 99 -2.69 -1.91 -12.87
CA GLU A 99 -2.47 -3.36 -12.82
C GLU A 99 -2.04 -3.84 -11.42
N LYS A 100 -1.14 -3.11 -10.76
CA LYS A 100 -0.68 -3.42 -9.39
C LYS A 100 -1.81 -3.32 -8.38
N PHE A 101 -2.62 -2.28 -8.45
CA PHE A 101 -3.73 -2.05 -7.53
C PHE A 101 -4.85 -3.08 -7.75
N GLN A 102 -5.16 -3.40 -9.00
CA GLN A 102 -6.08 -4.50 -9.32
C GLN A 102 -5.56 -5.86 -8.81
N ALA A 103 -4.25 -6.11 -8.85
CA ALA A 103 -3.68 -7.32 -8.28
C ALA A 103 -3.85 -7.39 -6.75
N ARG A 104 -3.70 -6.26 -6.05
CA ARG A 104 -3.93 -6.15 -4.61
C ARG A 104 -5.41 -6.28 -4.26
N LEU A 105 -6.30 -5.64 -5.01
CA LEU A 105 -7.74 -5.80 -4.88
C LEU A 105 -8.15 -7.28 -4.90
N ARG A 106 -7.66 -8.04 -5.88
CA ARG A 106 -7.91 -9.49 -5.95
C ARG A 106 -7.38 -10.28 -4.77
N LEU A 107 -6.31 -9.83 -4.11
CA LEU A 107 -5.84 -10.46 -2.87
C LEU A 107 -6.81 -10.16 -1.72
N TYR A 108 -7.21 -8.90 -1.57
CA TYR A 108 -8.12 -8.49 -0.50
C TYR A 108 -9.52 -9.11 -0.65
N GLU A 109 -10.03 -9.28 -1.87
CA GLU A 109 -11.27 -10.02 -2.16
C GLU A 109 -11.20 -11.50 -1.73
N ARG A 110 -10.00 -12.08 -1.68
CA ARG A 110 -9.76 -13.45 -1.18
C ARG A 110 -9.39 -13.48 0.31
N HIS A 111 -9.45 -12.33 0.99
CA HIS A 111 -8.99 -12.15 2.36
C HIS A 111 -7.52 -12.54 2.54
N GLU A 112 -6.69 -12.24 1.54
CA GLU A 112 -5.24 -12.46 1.55
C GLU A 112 -4.51 -11.13 1.76
N LYS A 113 -3.51 -11.12 2.66
CA LYS A 113 -2.70 -9.94 2.95
C LYS A 113 -1.61 -9.79 1.89
N PHE A 114 -1.44 -8.58 1.38
CA PHE A 114 -0.30 -8.25 0.53
C PHE A 114 0.96 -8.09 1.40
N ARG A 115 2.04 -8.80 1.04
CA ARG A 115 3.33 -8.72 1.73
C ARG A 115 4.46 -8.54 0.73
N GLN A 116 5.50 -7.80 1.12
CA GLN A 116 6.72 -7.57 0.34
C GLN A 116 7.96 -7.81 1.17
#